data_AF-V8FWB7-F1
#
_entry.id   AF-V8FWB7-F1
#
_cell.length_a   1.000
_cell.length_b   1.000
_cell.length_c   1.000
_cell.angle_alpha   90.00
_cell.angle_beta   90.00
_cell.angle_gamma   90.00
#
_symmetry.space_group_name_H-M   'P 1'
#
loop_
_entity.id
_entity.type
_entity.pdbx_description
1 polymer ?
#
loop_
_entity_poly.entity_id
_entity_poly.type
_entity_poly.pdbx_seq_one_letter_code
_entity_poly.pdbx_strand_id
1 'polypeptide(L)'
;MLNDLLLSLPFMTEARAELVINGFWPMVKAAFLVSIPLAIASFTLGMAIAVGVALIRVTPIQGILHRIVLWIVKGYISIIRGTPMLVQICIVFYGLPAIGIFIDPIPAAIIGFSLNIGAYGSETIRATILSVPKGQWEAGYTIGMTYMQTFCRIIAPQAFRVAVPPLSNTFIGLFKDTSLASVVTVTEMFRVAQQVANVSYDFLPVYIEAALIYWLFCWVLFFIQARLEKRLDRYVAK
;
A
#
# COMPACT_ATOMS: atom_id res chain seq x y z
N MET A 1 35.15 -11.53 -9.39
CA MET A 1 34.69 -11.43 -7.98
C MET A 1 33.22 -11.81 -7.83
N LEU A 2 32.25 -11.09 -8.44
CA LEU A 2 30.83 -11.48 -8.32
C LEU A 2 30.53 -12.82 -9.02
N ASN A 3 31.05 -13.03 -10.23
CA ASN A 3 30.88 -14.28 -10.97
C ASN A 3 31.44 -15.47 -10.17
N ASP A 4 32.67 -15.34 -9.65
CA ASP A 4 33.31 -16.38 -8.82
C ASP A 4 32.51 -16.68 -7.55
N LEU A 5 31.93 -15.66 -6.92
CA LEU A 5 31.07 -15.82 -5.75
C LEU A 5 29.76 -16.54 -6.11
N LEU A 6 29.13 -16.19 -7.24
CA LEU A 6 27.93 -16.87 -7.70
C LEU A 6 28.22 -18.35 -8.01
N LEU A 7 29.30 -18.66 -8.73
CA LEU A 7 29.72 -20.01 -9.07
C LEU A 7 30.10 -20.87 -7.87
N SER A 8 30.37 -20.27 -6.71
CA SER A 8 30.58 -21.01 -5.45
C SER A 8 29.30 -21.66 -4.91
N LEU A 9 28.12 -21.23 -5.37
CA LEU A 9 26.84 -21.79 -4.94
C LEU A 9 26.55 -23.11 -5.69
N PRO A 10 26.05 -24.15 -4.99
CA PRO A 10 25.94 -25.50 -5.55
C PRO A 10 24.95 -25.63 -6.72
N PHE A 11 24.09 -24.63 -6.91
CA PHE A 11 23.10 -24.59 -8.00
C PHE A 11 23.44 -23.56 -9.07
N MET A 12 24.58 -22.85 -9.02
CA MET A 12 24.91 -21.82 -10.00
C MET A 12 25.85 -22.34 -11.08
N THR A 13 25.42 -22.22 -12.33
CA THR A 13 26.25 -22.42 -13.53
C THR A 13 26.67 -21.06 -14.10
N GLU A 14 27.63 -21.04 -15.02
CA GLU A 14 28.03 -19.79 -15.71
C GLU A 14 26.83 -19.12 -16.39
N ALA A 15 25.97 -19.91 -17.05
CA ALA A 15 24.74 -19.42 -17.67
C ALA A 15 23.78 -18.78 -16.64
N ARG A 16 23.62 -19.38 -15.45
CA ARG A 16 22.80 -18.80 -14.37
C ARG A 16 23.41 -17.51 -13.83
N ALA A 17 24.73 -17.46 -13.67
CA ALA A 17 25.44 -16.30 -13.17
C ALA A 17 25.32 -15.12 -14.14
N GLU A 18 25.52 -15.35 -15.43
CA GLU A 18 25.33 -14.34 -16.48
C GLU A 18 23.89 -13.82 -16.50
N LEU A 19 22.91 -14.72 -16.37
CA LEU A 19 21.51 -14.38 -16.37
C LEU A 19 21.14 -13.46 -15.20
N VAL A 20 21.58 -13.78 -13.98
CA VAL A 20 21.39 -12.94 -12.78
C VAL A 20 22.06 -11.58 -12.98
N ILE A 21 23.32 -11.55 -13.39
CA ILE A 21 24.07 -10.30 -13.59
C ILE A 21 23.36 -9.38 -14.60
N ASN A 22 22.87 -9.94 -15.71
CA ASN A 22 22.18 -9.18 -16.75
C ASN A 22 20.76 -8.76 -16.31
N GLY A 23 20.09 -9.54 -15.48
CA GLY A 23 18.75 -9.27 -14.96
C GLY A 23 18.70 -8.20 -13.87
N PHE A 24 19.77 -8.05 -13.08
CA PHE A 24 19.83 -7.16 -11.92
C PHE A 24 19.42 -5.72 -12.22
N TRP A 25 20.14 -5.05 -13.13
CA TRP A 25 19.95 -3.63 -13.41
C TRP A 25 18.58 -3.29 -14.01
N PRO A 26 18.07 -4.07 -14.99
CA PRO A 26 16.70 -3.91 -15.48
C PRO A 26 15.65 -3.99 -14.37
N MET A 27 15.75 -4.97 -13.46
CA MET A 27 14.81 -5.11 -12.34
C MET A 27 14.87 -3.90 -11.40
N VAL A 28 16.08 -3.46 -11.02
CA VAL A 28 16.25 -2.27 -10.18
C VAL A 28 15.69 -1.02 -10.85
N LYS A 29 15.92 -0.83 -12.16
CA LYS A 29 15.34 0.29 -12.92
C LYS A 29 13.81 0.24 -12.92
N ALA A 30 13.22 -0.93 -13.15
CA ALA A 30 11.77 -1.10 -13.10
C ALA A 30 11.19 -0.85 -11.71
N ALA A 31 11.90 -1.24 -10.64
CA ALA A 31 11.50 -0.93 -9.28
C ALA A 31 11.43 0.59 -9.04
N PHE A 32 12.46 1.34 -9.45
CA PHE A 32 12.50 2.80 -9.28
C PHE A 32 11.54 3.56 -10.19
N LEU A 33 11.41 3.15 -11.45
CA LEU A 33 10.65 3.89 -12.46
C LEU A 33 9.17 3.51 -12.48
N VAL A 34 8.80 2.32 -12.00
CA VAL A 34 7.43 1.80 -12.10
C VAL A 34 6.91 1.39 -10.73
N SER A 35 7.52 0.43 -10.03
CA SER A 35 6.97 -0.11 -8.78
C SER A 35 6.83 0.95 -7.68
N ILE A 36 7.85 1.79 -7.48
CA ILE A 36 7.81 2.88 -6.48
C ILE A 36 6.74 3.93 -6.85
N PRO A 37 6.74 4.53 -8.04
CA PRO A 37 5.69 5.48 -8.44
C PRO A 37 4.28 4.90 -8.37
N LEU A 38 4.11 3.63 -8.77
CA LEU A 38 2.84 2.91 -8.69
C LEU A 38 2.37 2.78 -7.24
N ALA A 39 3.25 2.39 -6.32
CA ALA A 39 2.95 2.32 -4.89
C ALA A 39 2.60 3.70 -4.31
N ILE A 40 3.38 4.75 -4.63
CA ILE A 40 3.15 6.12 -4.15
C ILE A 40 1.80 6.67 -4.65
N ALA A 41 1.53 6.56 -5.94
CA ALA A 41 0.29 7.06 -6.54
C ALA A 41 -0.94 6.34 -5.95
N SER A 42 -0.87 5.00 -5.88
CA SER A 42 -1.95 4.19 -5.33
C SER A 42 -2.19 4.44 -3.85
N PHE A 43 -1.11 4.59 -3.08
CA PHE A 43 -1.22 4.91 -1.66
C PHE A 43 -1.81 6.29 -1.43
N THR A 44 -1.40 7.30 -2.22
CA THR A 44 -1.88 8.67 -2.07
C THR A 44 -3.38 8.77 -2.35
N LEU A 45 -3.85 8.17 -3.45
CA LEU A 45 -5.27 8.13 -3.79
C LEU A 45 -6.06 7.26 -2.81
N GLY A 46 -5.53 6.10 -2.43
CA GLY A 46 -6.11 5.24 -1.41
C GLY A 46 -6.21 5.93 -0.06
N MET A 47 -5.24 6.76 0.33
CA MET A 47 -5.26 7.54 1.56
C MET A 47 -6.37 8.59 1.54
N ALA A 48 -6.60 9.26 0.40
CA ALA A 48 -7.71 10.20 0.25
C ALA A 48 -9.07 9.49 0.44
N ILE A 49 -9.24 8.30 -0.16
CA ILE A 49 -10.42 7.46 0.05
C ILE A 49 -10.53 7.04 1.52
N ALA A 50 -9.44 6.58 2.11
CA ALA A 50 -9.40 6.09 3.48
C ALA A 50 -9.80 7.16 4.49
N VAL A 51 -9.29 8.38 4.36
CA VAL A 51 -9.66 9.53 5.20
C VAL A 51 -11.15 9.84 5.04
N GLY A 52 -11.65 9.98 3.81
CA GLY A 52 -13.07 10.27 3.56
C GLY A 52 -13.99 9.22 4.18
N VAL A 53 -13.68 7.94 3.94
CA VAL A 53 -14.44 6.79 4.46
C VAL A 53 -14.36 6.73 6.00
N ALA A 54 -13.21 6.99 6.60
CA ALA A 54 -13.04 7.00 8.05
C ALA A 54 -13.84 8.14 8.71
N LEU A 55 -13.79 9.34 8.15
CA LEU A 55 -14.51 10.50 8.68
C LEU A 55 -16.03 10.30 8.66
N ILE A 56 -16.58 9.72 7.58
CA ILE A 56 -18.00 9.35 7.51
C ILE A 56 -18.37 8.38 8.64
N ARG A 57 -17.50 7.42 8.96
CA ARG A 57 -17.76 6.40 9.99
C ARG A 57 -17.59 6.90 11.43
N VAL A 58 -16.78 7.92 11.66
CA VAL A 58 -16.54 8.49 13.00
C VAL A 58 -17.52 9.61 13.33
N THR A 59 -18.00 10.33 12.31
CA THR A 59 -18.94 11.44 12.51
C THR A 59 -20.27 10.92 13.09
N PRO A 60 -20.83 11.57 14.14
CA PRO A 60 -22.13 11.22 14.70
C PRO A 60 -23.22 11.18 13.63
N ILE A 61 -24.13 10.21 13.73
CA ILE A 61 -25.17 10.02 12.71
C ILE A 61 -26.14 11.20 12.73
N GLN A 62 -26.19 11.94 11.62
CA GLN A 62 -27.07 13.09 11.45
C GLN A 62 -27.99 12.89 10.23
N GLY A 63 -29.28 12.71 10.47
CA GLY A 63 -30.29 12.61 9.41
C GLY A 63 -30.24 11.31 8.59
N ILE A 64 -31.15 11.22 7.61
CA ILE A 64 -31.33 10.02 6.79
C ILE A 64 -30.22 9.85 5.74
N LEU A 65 -29.71 10.97 5.20
CA LEU A 65 -28.65 10.99 4.20
C LEU A 65 -27.37 10.34 4.74
N HIS A 66 -26.95 10.70 5.96
CA HIS A 66 -25.76 10.11 6.59
C HIS A 66 -25.91 8.60 6.80
N ARG A 67 -27.12 8.13 7.13
CA ARG A 67 -27.40 6.70 7.30
C ARG A 67 -27.23 5.93 5.98
N ILE A 68 -27.67 6.51 4.86
CA ILE A 68 -27.51 5.92 3.53
C ILE A 68 -26.03 5.87 3.15
N VAL A 69 -25.30 6.98 3.30
CA VAL A 69 -23.87 7.04 2.99
C VAL A 69 -23.07 6.04 3.84
N LEU A 70 -23.40 5.93 5.13
CA LEU A 70 -22.78 4.96 6.04
C LEU A 70 -23.03 3.51 5.59
N TRP A 71 -24.22 3.21 5.08
CA TRP A 71 -24.55 1.88 4.56
C TRP A 71 -23.72 1.55 3.29
N ILE A 72 -23.62 2.50 2.36
CA ILE A 72 -22.77 2.37 1.15
C ILE A 72 -21.31 2.15 1.54
N VAL A 73 -20.79 2.94 2.47
CA VAL A 73 -19.42 2.83 2.98
C VAL A 73 -19.18 1.45 3.62
N LYS A 74 -20.10 0.95 4.44
CA LYS A 74 -20.00 -0.39 5.03
C LYS A 74 -20.00 -1.48 3.95
N GLY A 75 -20.83 -1.33 2.91
CA GLY A 75 -20.85 -2.23 1.75
C GLY A 75 -19.51 -2.24 1.02
N TYR A 76 -18.97 -1.07 0.66
CA TYR A 76 -17.66 -0.91 0.04
C TYR A 76 -16.56 -1.60 0.85
N ILE A 77 -16.47 -1.34 2.15
CA ILE A 77 -15.46 -1.95 3.03
C ILE A 77 -15.61 -3.48 3.06
N SER A 78 -16.85 -3.97 3.17
CA SER A 78 -17.14 -5.41 3.20
C SER A 78 -16.67 -6.10 1.93
N ILE A 79 -17.02 -5.54 0.76
CA ILE A 79 -16.65 -6.10 -0.55
C ILE A 79 -15.13 -6.10 -0.71
N ILE A 80 -14.48 -4.96 -0.45
CA ILE A 80 -13.05 -4.80 -0.72
C ILE A 80 -12.20 -5.61 0.25
N ARG A 81 -12.54 -5.66 1.54
CA ARG A 81 -11.79 -6.48 2.51
C ARG A 81 -12.15 -7.96 2.45
N GLY A 82 -13.28 -8.30 1.83
CA GLY A 82 -13.74 -9.67 1.61
C GLY A 82 -13.28 -10.28 0.29
N THR A 83 -12.60 -9.53 -0.58
CA THR A 83 -12.13 -10.00 -1.88
C THR A 83 -10.61 -9.83 -2.04
N PRO A 84 -9.90 -10.77 -2.69
CA PRO A 84 -8.45 -10.65 -2.88
C PRO A 84 -8.07 -9.44 -3.74
N MET A 85 -6.97 -8.77 -3.39
CA MET A 85 -6.41 -7.64 -4.15
C MET A 85 -6.19 -7.98 -5.63
N LEU A 86 -5.60 -9.16 -5.91
CA LEU A 86 -5.34 -9.59 -7.28
C LEU A 86 -6.62 -9.65 -8.12
N VAL A 87 -7.70 -10.17 -7.54
CA VAL A 87 -9.02 -10.26 -8.19
C VAL A 87 -9.57 -8.87 -8.48
N GLN A 88 -9.44 -7.93 -7.53
CA GLN A 88 -9.90 -6.55 -7.71
C GLN A 88 -9.22 -5.85 -8.89
N ILE A 89 -7.89 -5.99 -9.01
CA ILE A 89 -7.12 -5.39 -10.11
C ILE A 89 -7.49 -6.04 -11.45
N CYS A 90 -7.66 -7.37 -11.47
CA CYS A 90 -8.15 -8.07 -12.65
C CYS A 90 -9.55 -7.62 -13.07
N ILE A 91 -10.48 -7.43 -12.14
CA ILE A 91 -11.83 -6.93 -12.44
C ILE A 91 -11.77 -5.52 -13.03
N VAL A 92 -10.93 -4.65 -12.47
CA VAL A 92 -10.76 -3.28 -13.00
C VAL A 92 -10.19 -3.32 -14.42
N PHE A 93 -9.14 -4.11 -14.66
CA PHE A 93 -8.46 -4.14 -15.96
C PHE A 93 -9.26 -4.89 -17.04
N TYR A 94 -9.79 -6.08 -16.74
CA TYR A 94 -10.50 -6.92 -17.71
C TYR A 94 -12.01 -6.67 -17.75
N GLY A 95 -12.61 -6.20 -16.66
CA GLY A 95 -14.06 -5.99 -16.55
C GLY A 95 -14.53 -4.65 -17.15
N LEU A 96 -13.77 -3.57 -17.01
CA LEU A 96 -14.13 -2.27 -17.59
C LEU A 96 -14.25 -2.30 -19.13
N PRO A 97 -13.37 -2.99 -19.88
CA PRO A 97 -13.53 -3.15 -21.32
C PRO A 97 -14.86 -3.83 -21.73
N ALA A 98 -15.40 -4.73 -20.90
CA ALA A 98 -16.68 -5.40 -21.18
C ALA A 98 -17.89 -4.44 -21.18
N ILE A 99 -17.75 -3.27 -20.55
CA ILE A 99 -18.75 -2.20 -20.57
C ILE A 99 -18.33 -1.01 -21.46
N GLY A 100 -17.33 -1.21 -22.32
CA GLY A 100 -16.86 -0.21 -23.29
C GLY A 100 -15.86 0.81 -22.74
N ILE A 101 -15.32 0.61 -21.53
CA ILE A 101 -14.33 1.50 -20.92
C ILE A 101 -12.94 0.87 -21.02
N PHE A 102 -12.10 1.39 -21.89
CA PHE A 102 -10.73 0.94 -22.06
C PHE A 102 -9.78 1.80 -21.23
N ILE A 103 -8.99 1.14 -20.39
CA ILE A 103 -8.00 1.82 -19.55
C ILE A 103 -6.65 1.13 -19.68
N ASP A 104 -5.59 1.93 -19.64
CA ASP A 104 -4.23 1.41 -19.66
C ASP A 104 -3.92 0.61 -18.37
N PRO A 105 -2.97 -0.34 -18.43
CA PRO A 105 -2.57 -1.17 -17.29
C PRO A 105 -2.22 -0.40 -16.01
N ILE A 106 -1.46 0.69 -16.14
CA ILE A 106 -0.98 1.47 -14.99
C ILE A 106 -2.15 2.15 -14.26
N PRO A 107 -3.02 2.95 -14.93
CA PRO A 107 -4.25 3.46 -14.31
C PRO A 107 -5.13 2.37 -13.69
N ALA A 108 -5.28 1.22 -14.35
CA ALA A 108 -6.07 0.10 -13.82
C ALA A 108 -5.53 -0.42 -12.50
N ALA A 109 -4.21 -0.65 -12.44
CA ALA A 109 -3.53 -1.05 -11.22
C ALA A 109 -3.67 0.01 -10.12
N ILE A 110 -3.48 1.30 -10.45
CA ILE A 110 -3.65 2.40 -9.49
C ILE A 110 -5.06 2.40 -8.90
N ILE A 111 -6.10 2.26 -9.72
CA ILE A 111 -7.48 2.24 -9.23
C ILE A 111 -7.71 1.03 -8.31
N GLY A 112 -7.32 -0.17 -8.73
CA GLY A 112 -7.48 -1.39 -7.93
C GLY A 112 -6.78 -1.29 -6.56
N PHE A 113 -5.50 -0.90 -6.57
CA PHE A 113 -4.73 -0.71 -5.33
C PHE A 113 -5.31 0.40 -4.45
N SER A 114 -5.71 1.54 -5.02
CA SER A 114 -6.26 2.67 -4.27
C SER A 114 -7.57 2.30 -3.58
N LEU A 115 -8.44 1.56 -4.24
CA LEU A 115 -9.70 1.07 -3.65
C LEU A 115 -9.41 0.14 -2.47
N ASN A 116 -8.41 -0.73 -2.58
CA ASN A 116 -8.04 -1.62 -1.49
C ASN A 116 -7.45 -0.86 -0.29
N ILE A 117 -6.47 0.01 -0.55
CA ILE A 117 -5.84 0.86 0.46
C ILE A 117 -6.88 1.77 1.13
N GLY A 118 -7.86 2.28 0.37
CA GLY A 118 -8.99 3.04 0.90
C GLY A 118 -9.76 2.28 1.97
N ALA A 119 -10.09 1.01 1.73
CA ALA A 119 -10.89 0.21 2.66
C ALA A 119 -10.09 -0.17 3.90
N TYR A 120 -8.89 -0.73 3.74
CA TYR A 120 -8.03 -1.14 4.86
C TYR A 120 -7.53 0.08 5.65
N GLY A 121 -7.07 1.12 4.95
CA GLY A 121 -6.62 2.37 5.54
C GLY A 121 -7.73 3.08 6.33
N SER A 122 -8.99 3.04 5.85
CA SER A 122 -10.10 3.65 6.58
C SER A 122 -10.34 2.99 7.94
N GLU A 123 -10.10 1.68 8.05
CA GLU A 123 -10.22 0.95 9.31
C GLU A 123 -9.10 1.36 10.27
N THR A 124 -7.86 1.45 9.77
CA THR A 124 -6.71 1.92 10.54
C THR A 124 -6.95 3.34 11.08
N ILE A 125 -7.34 4.30 10.23
CA ILE A 125 -7.62 5.67 10.64
C ILE A 125 -8.74 5.69 11.68
N ARG A 126 -9.87 5.01 11.41
CA ARG A 126 -10.99 4.93 12.35
C ARG A 126 -10.56 4.40 13.71
N ALA A 127 -9.78 3.32 13.73
CA ALA A 127 -9.26 2.73 14.96
C ALA A 127 -8.37 3.71 15.73
N THR A 128 -7.50 4.45 15.04
CA THR A 128 -6.59 5.43 15.66
C THR A 128 -7.32 6.67 16.19
N ILE A 129 -8.43 7.07 15.56
CA ILE A 129 -9.29 8.14 16.10
C ILE A 129 -9.98 7.66 17.37
N LEU A 130 -10.50 6.43 17.37
CA LEU A 130 -11.20 5.85 18.51
C LEU A 130 -10.28 5.45 19.67
N SER A 131 -8.98 5.32 19.43
CA SER A 131 -8.00 5.06 20.49
C SER A 131 -7.66 6.30 21.31
N VAL A 132 -8.04 7.51 20.86
CA VAL A 132 -7.85 8.73 21.64
C VAL A 132 -8.79 8.69 22.87
N PRO A 133 -8.26 8.88 24.10
CA PRO A 133 -9.06 8.77 25.32
C PRO A 133 -10.30 9.67 25.31
N LYS A 134 -11.43 9.16 25.81
CA LYS A 134 -12.69 9.93 25.89
C LYS A 134 -12.55 11.24 26.68
N GLY A 135 -11.68 11.27 27.69
CA GLY A 135 -11.38 12.47 28.46
C GLY A 135 -10.85 13.64 27.61
N GLN A 136 -10.19 13.38 26.48
CA GLN A 136 -9.75 14.44 25.55
C GLN A 136 -10.95 15.11 24.85
N TRP A 137 -11.98 14.33 24.54
CA TRP A 137 -13.24 14.85 24.00
C TRP A 137 -13.99 15.66 25.06
N GLU A 138 -14.13 15.11 26.26
CA GLU A 138 -14.80 15.76 27.40
C GLU A 138 -14.13 17.09 27.77
N ALA A 139 -12.81 17.13 27.85
CA ALA A 139 -12.05 18.34 28.14
C ALA A 139 -12.30 19.46 27.10
N GLY A 140 -12.35 19.12 25.81
CA GLY A 140 -12.71 20.07 24.76
C GLY A 140 -14.12 20.64 24.95
N TYR A 141 -15.10 19.77 25.26
CA TYR A 141 -16.46 20.21 25.52
C TYR A 141 -16.60 21.07 26.78
N THR A 142 -15.84 20.80 27.85
CA THR A 142 -15.85 21.61 29.08
C THR A 142 -15.43 23.06 28.85
N ILE A 143 -14.53 23.31 27.90
CA ILE A 143 -14.11 24.67 27.51
C ILE A 143 -14.94 25.26 26.37
N GLY A 144 -16.09 24.66 26.05
CA GLY A 144 -17.05 25.18 25.07
C GLY A 144 -16.70 24.90 23.60
N MET A 145 -15.77 23.98 23.31
CA MET A 145 -15.49 23.62 21.91
C MET A 145 -16.65 22.83 21.28
N THR A 146 -16.93 23.09 20.00
CA THR A 146 -17.82 22.26 19.20
C THR A 146 -17.16 20.93 18.82
N TYR A 147 -17.92 19.92 18.38
CA TYR A 147 -17.38 18.64 17.91
C TYR A 147 -16.24 18.83 16.90
N MET A 148 -16.41 19.71 15.92
CA MET A 148 -15.39 19.95 14.89
C MET A 148 -14.17 20.69 15.43
N GLN A 149 -14.34 21.59 16.39
CA GLN A 149 -13.22 22.25 17.07
C GLN A 149 -12.41 21.24 17.89
N THR A 150 -13.09 20.43 18.72
CA THR A 150 -12.47 19.36 19.51
C THR A 150 -11.77 18.36 18.60
N PHE A 151 -12.43 17.90 17.54
CA PHE A 151 -11.86 16.95 16.59
C PHE A 151 -10.60 17.50 15.92
N CYS A 152 -10.67 18.67 15.27
CA CYS A 152 -9.55 19.20 14.49
C CYS A 152 -8.37 19.65 15.37
N ARG A 153 -8.63 20.20 16.56
CA ARG A 153 -7.58 20.80 17.40
C ARG A 153 -6.98 19.83 18.42
N ILE A 154 -7.74 18.84 18.88
CA ILE A 154 -7.33 17.94 19.97
C ILE A 154 -7.17 16.51 19.44
N ILE A 155 -8.20 15.97 18.80
CA ILE A 155 -8.28 14.53 18.50
C ILE A 155 -7.46 14.15 17.26
N ALA A 156 -7.66 14.86 16.14
CA ALA A 156 -7.02 14.54 14.86
C ALA A 156 -5.48 14.58 14.94
N PRO A 157 -4.83 15.57 15.61
CA PRO A 157 -3.37 15.56 15.77
C PRO A 157 -2.86 14.36 16.58
N GLN A 158 -3.62 13.90 17.58
CA GLN A 158 -3.26 12.71 18.37
C GLN A 158 -3.44 11.43 17.55
N ALA A 159 -4.60 11.27 16.92
CA ALA A 159 -4.91 10.13 16.07
C ALA A 159 -3.92 9.98 14.91
N PHE A 160 -3.52 11.10 14.27
CA PHE A 160 -2.54 11.10 13.19
C PHE A 160 -1.20 10.47 13.61
N ARG A 161 -0.69 10.82 14.80
CA ARG A 161 0.57 10.24 15.32
C ARG A 161 0.46 8.73 15.52
N VAL A 162 -0.69 8.26 16.02
CA VAL A 162 -0.97 6.83 16.21
C VAL A 162 -1.18 6.11 14.88
N ALA A 163 -1.69 6.80 13.84
CA ALA A 163 -1.97 6.22 12.53
C ALA A 163 -0.73 6.01 11.65
N VAL A 164 0.29 6.85 11.77
CA VAL A 164 1.47 6.78 10.89
C VAL A 164 2.20 5.43 10.94
N PRO A 165 2.52 4.83 12.11
CA PRO A 165 3.19 3.53 12.15
C PRO A 165 2.45 2.42 11.37
N PRO A 166 1.15 2.12 11.64
CA PRO A 166 0.46 1.08 10.90
C PRO A 166 0.24 1.44 9.42
N LEU A 167 0.00 2.72 9.08
CA LEU A 167 -0.12 3.14 7.68
C LEU A 167 1.20 3.01 6.89
N SER A 168 2.34 3.25 7.55
CA SER A 168 3.66 3.03 6.95
C SER A 168 3.89 1.55 6.66
N ASN A 169 3.51 0.67 7.58
CA ASN A 169 3.56 -0.78 7.33
C ASN A 169 2.64 -1.19 6.17
N THR A 170 1.44 -0.59 6.06
CA THR A 170 0.56 -0.79 4.90
C THR A 170 1.22 -0.33 3.58
N PHE A 171 1.94 0.79 3.58
CA PHE A 171 2.68 1.25 2.39
C PHE A 171 3.79 0.26 1.97
N ILE A 172 4.57 -0.26 2.93
CA ILE A 172 5.59 -1.29 2.64
C ILE A 172 4.94 -2.57 2.10
N GLY A 173 3.78 -2.95 2.64
CA GLY A 173 2.93 -4.01 2.09
C GLY A 173 2.58 -3.76 0.63
N LEU A 174 2.03 -2.58 0.34
CA LEU A 174 1.63 -2.18 -1.00
C LEU A 174 2.79 -2.20 -2.00
N PHE A 175 3.99 -1.77 -1.61
CA PHE A 175 5.17 -1.85 -2.48
C PHE A 175 5.42 -3.29 -2.95
N LYS A 176 5.31 -4.27 -2.06
CA LYS A 176 5.40 -5.70 -2.44
C LYS A 176 4.20 -6.12 -3.29
N ASP A 177 3.00 -5.66 -2.95
CA ASP A 177 1.77 -5.97 -3.70
C ASP A 177 1.78 -5.39 -5.12
N THR A 178 2.64 -4.40 -5.43
CA THR A 178 2.81 -3.95 -6.83
C THR A 178 3.21 -5.07 -7.77
N SER A 179 3.86 -6.14 -7.28
CA SER A 179 4.13 -7.36 -8.04
C SER A 179 2.87 -8.01 -8.62
N LEU A 180 1.70 -7.82 -8.00
CA LEU A 180 0.41 -8.31 -8.52
C LEU A 180 0.01 -7.61 -9.82
N ALA A 181 0.49 -6.38 -10.06
CA ALA A 181 0.22 -5.64 -11.29
C ALA A 181 0.87 -6.29 -12.53
N SER A 182 1.88 -7.15 -12.35
CA SER A 182 2.46 -7.96 -13.43
C SER A 182 1.41 -8.80 -14.16
N VAL A 183 0.36 -9.25 -13.46
CA VAL A 183 -0.73 -10.08 -14.03
C VAL A 183 -1.61 -9.29 -14.99
N VAL A 184 -1.72 -7.98 -14.79
CA VAL A 184 -2.44 -7.05 -15.69
C VAL A 184 -1.51 -6.29 -16.60
N THR A 185 -0.37 -6.89 -16.97
CA THR A 185 0.57 -6.38 -18.00
C THR A 185 1.37 -5.13 -17.64
N VAL A 186 1.32 -4.67 -16.38
CA VAL A 186 2.24 -3.63 -15.93
C VAL A 186 3.66 -4.18 -15.90
N THR A 187 4.58 -3.51 -16.60
CA THR A 187 6.01 -3.85 -16.61
C THR A 187 6.70 -3.25 -15.40
N GLU A 188 6.29 -3.73 -14.22
CA GLU A 188 6.94 -3.44 -12.95
C GLU A 188 8.10 -4.43 -12.70
N MET A 189 8.77 -4.29 -11.57
CA MET A 189 9.97 -5.08 -11.23
C MET A 189 9.79 -6.60 -11.40
N PHE A 190 8.74 -7.19 -10.84
CA PHE A 190 8.53 -8.64 -10.94
C PHE A 190 8.18 -9.08 -12.37
N ARG A 191 7.48 -8.25 -13.15
CA ARG A 191 7.27 -8.49 -14.58
C ARG A 191 8.59 -8.52 -15.37
N VAL A 192 9.55 -7.66 -15.03
CA VAL A 192 10.89 -7.72 -15.64
C VAL A 192 11.62 -9.01 -15.25
N ALA A 193 11.51 -9.44 -13.99
CA ALA A 193 12.05 -10.73 -13.55
C ALA A 193 11.45 -11.90 -14.37
N GLN A 194 10.14 -11.90 -14.58
CA GLN A 194 9.46 -12.91 -15.41
C GLN A 194 9.96 -12.88 -16.86
N GLN A 195 10.16 -11.70 -17.45
CA GLN A 195 10.69 -11.57 -18.82
C GLN A 195 12.09 -12.16 -18.93
N VAL A 196 12.98 -11.87 -17.98
CA VAL A 196 14.35 -12.41 -17.94
C VAL A 196 14.33 -13.94 -17.77
N ALA A 197 13.53 -14.45 -16.83
CA ALA A 197 13.41 -15.88 -16.60
C ALA A 197 12.82 -16.66 -17.79
N ASN A 198 11.87 -16.06 -18.52
CA ASN A 198 11.25 -16.68 -19.69
C ASN A 198 12.21 -16.86 -20.89
N VAL A 199 13.31 -16.10 -20.96
CA VAL A 199 14.30 -16.26 -22.03
C VAL A 199 15.06 -17.59 -21.91
N SER A 200 15.37 -18.01 -20.68
CA SER A 200 16.13 -19.24 -20.40
C SER A 200 15.27 -20.40 -19.91
N TYR A 201 14.01 -20.15 -19.56
CA TYR A 201 13.13 -21.06 -18.82
C TYR A 201 13.68 -21.51 -17.46
N ASP A 202 14.63 -20.75 -16.89
CA ASP A 202 15.21 -21.00 -15.57
C ASP A 202 14.79 -19.92 -14.57
N PHE A 203 13.70 -20.20 -13.87
CA PHE A 203 13.00 -19.21 -13.02
C PHE A 203 13.63 -19.01 -11.65
N LEU A 204 14.19 -20.07 -11.06
CA LEU A 204 14.65 -20.07 -9.67
C LEU A 204 15.72 -18.99 -9.39
N PRO A 205 16.84 -18.88 -10.15
CA PRO A 205 17.87 -17.91 -9.85
C PRO A 205 17.35 -16.46 -9.96
N VAL A 206 16.51 -16.17 -10.95
CA VAL A 206 15.92 -14.83 -11.16
C VAL A 206 14.94 -14.46 -10.06
N TYR A 207 14.14 -15.41 -9.60
CA TYR A 207 13.17 -15.14 -8.53
C TYR A 207 13.85 -14.97 -7.17
N ILE A 208 14.95 -15.70 -6.91
CA ILE A 208 15.80 -15.44 -5.74
C ILE A 208 16.38 -14.03 -5.82
N GLU A 209 16.90 -13.63 -6.98
CA GLU A 209 17.41 -12.28 -7.20
C GLU A 209 16.34 -11.20 -7.00
N ALA A 210 15.16 -11.38 -7.60
CA ALA A 210 14.03 -10.48 -7.41
C ALA A 210 13.64 -10.38 -5.93
N ALA A 211 13.61 -11.50 -5.19
CA ALA A 211 13.34 -11.51 -3.76
C ALA A 211 14.38 -10.70 -2.97
N LEU A 212 15.67 -10.82 -3.30
CA LEU A 212 16.74 -10.04 -2.67
C LEU A 212 16.59 -8.54 -2.95
N ILE A 213 16.25 -8.17 -4.19
CA ILE A 213 16.02 -6.77 -4.55
C ILE A 213 14.81 -6.21 -3.78
N TYR A 214 13.65 -6.90 -3.78
CA TYR A 214 12.49 -6.48 -2.99
C TYR A 214 12.82 -6.34 -1.50
N TRP A 215 13.59 -7.28 -0.95
CA TRP A 215 14.02 -7.25 0.44
C TRP A 215 14.89 -6.02 0.73
N LEU A 216 15.84 -5.68 -0.16
CA LEU A 216 16.69 -4.50 0.00
C LEU A 216 15.86 -3.20 0.00
N PHE A 217 14.92 -3.06 -0.94
CA PHE A 217 14.00 -1.92 -0.95
C PHE A 217 13.15 -1.86 0.32
N CYS A 218 12.58 -2.99 0.75
CA CYS A 218 11.80 -3.06 1.98
C CYS A 218 12.65 -2.71 3.21
N TRP A 219 13.90 -3.16 3.28
CA TRP A 219 14.84 -2.84 4.36
C TRP A 219 15.09 -1.33 4.47
N VAL A 220 15.28 -0.64 3.33
CA VAL A 220 15.37 0.83 3.29
C VAL A 220 14.08 1.48 3.77
N LEU A 221 12.92 1.00 3.33
CA LEU A 221 11.62 1.52 3.77
C LEU A 221 11.39 1.30 5.28
N PHE A 222 11.76 0.15 5.82
CA PHE A 222 11.68 -0.12 7.27
C PHE A 222 12.58 0.82 8.07
N PHE A 223 13.77 1.12 7.56
CA PHE A 223 14.69 2.08 8.18
C PHE A 223 14.13 3.52 8.18
N ILE A 224 13.40 3.90 7.12
CA ILE A 224 12.66 5.17 7.06
C ILE A 224 11.50 5.15 8.05
N GLN A 225 10.70 4.08 8.06
CA GLN A 225 9.58 3.89 9.00
C GLN A 225 10.04 4.01 10.45
N ALA A 226 11.11 3.31 10.85
CA ALA A 226 11.64 3.36 12.21
C ALA A 226 12.06 4.78 12.64
N ARG A 227 12.55 5.61 11.71
CA ARG A 227 12.83 7.03 11.99
C ARG A 227 11.57 7.87 12.15
N LEU A 228 10.56 7.62 11.33
CA LEU A 228 9.27 8.31 11.42
C LEU A 228 8.60 7.99 12.77
N GLU A 229 8.55 6.72 13.15
CA GLU A 229 8.01 6.27 14.43
C GLU A 229 8.72 6.92 15.61
N LYS A 230 10.07 6.86 15.65
CA LYS A 230 10.86 7.48 16.71
C LYS A 230 10.65 9.00 16.84
N ARG A 231 10.35 9.69 15.74
CA ARG A 231 10.04 11.14 15.76
C ARG A 231 8.65 11.42 16.31
N LEU A 232 7.67 10.57 16.01
CA LEU A 232 6.28 10.76 16.43
C LEU A 232 6.04 10.32 17.88
N ASP A 233 6.77 9.31 18.36
CA ASP A 233 6.69 8.81 19.75
C ASP A 233 7.27 9.77 20.79
N ARG A 234 8.08 10.76 20.38
CA ARG A 234 8.79 11.68 21.29
C ARG A 234 7.85 12.51 22.19
N TYR A 235 6.57 12.63 21.84
CA TYR A 235 5.58 13.45 22.55
C TYR A 235 4.41 12.65 23.13
N VAL A 236 4.50 11.32 23.16
CA VAL A 236 3.51 10.46 23.81
C VAL A 236 3.93 10.30 25.27
N ALA A 237 3.20 10.93 26.18
CA ALA A 237 3.30 10.60 27.60
C ALA A 237 2.82 9.15 27.76
N LYS A 238 3.72 8.26 28.19
CA LYS A 238 3.39 6.88 28.55
C LYS A 238 2.64 6.83 29.88
#